data_AF-A0A8B6BZI7-F1
#
_entry.id   AF-A0A8B6BZI7-F1
#
_cell.length_a   1.000
_cell.length_b   1.000
_cell.length_c   1.000
_cell.angle_alpha   90.00
_cell.angle_beta   90.00
_cell.angle_gamma   90.00
#
_symmetry.space_group_name_H-M   'P 1'
#
loop_
_entity.id
_entity.type
_entity.pdbx_description
1 polymer ?
#
loop_
_entity_poly.entity_id
_entity_poly.type
_entity_poly.pdbx_seq_one_letter_code
_entity_poly.pdbx_strand_id
1 'polypeptide(L)'
;MTNARIDQIVRKGREWMSFRAPVLREVDISFNNIWTLEETTFFEQPHITHLNMSNNLFRTIPNFVTKLQKKVRRVVEKNLHENYIYDAYVSYEERSVLWIQKCLLPKIEEEWGLKVCLHDRDLLPGDITADAKAESIQQSRHVVFIITEHFTEGKWGRFEIDRAKYEKYTTNHRKIIVILQNIRIEDIPDEIVNISNDVCFIEMALDENEIINSTDNQRDWLKLKALLYLN
;
A
#
# COMPACT_ATOMS: atom_id res chain seq x y z
N MET A 1 -7.18 -30.29 17.23
CA MET A 1 -6.96 -29.03 16.47
C MET A 1 -8.02 -29.00 15.39
N THR A 2 -8.88 -27.98 15.37
CA THR A 2 -9.92 -27.86 14.35
C THR A 2 -9.37 -26.98 13.25
N ASN A 3 -9.00 -27.62 12.14
CA ASN A 3 -8.54 -26.94 10.93
C ASN A 3 -9.75 -26.84 10.00
N ALA A 4 -10.06 -25.63 9.53
CA ALA A 4 -11.15 -25.40 8.60
C ALA A 4 -10.56 -25.02 7.24
N ARG A 5 -10.80 -25.87 6.23
CA ARG A 5 -10.52 -25.59 4.82
C ARG A 5 -11.85 -25.54 4.10
N ILE A 6 -12.11 -24.44 3.38
CA ILE A 6 -13.42 -24.15 2.80
C ILE A 6 -13.86 -25.21 1.75
N ASP A 7 -12.92 -25.86 1.06
CA ASP A 7 -13.17 -26.97 0.13
C ASP A 7 -13.88 -28.18 0.80
N GLN A 8 -13.71 -28.38 2.11
CA GLN A 8 -14.41 -29.40 2.89
C GLN A 8 -15.76 -28.92 3.45
N ILE A 9 -16.08 -27.62 3.34
CA ILE A 9 -17.17 -26.96 4.08
C ILE A 9 -18.24 -26.36 3.15
N VAL A 10 -17.93 -26.11 1.87
CA VAL A 10 -18.84 -25.46 0.89
C VAL A 10 -19.85 -26.41 0.23
N ARG A 11 -20.36 -27.42 0.94
CA ARG A 11 -21.51 -28.19 0.42
C ARG A 11 -22.87 -27.61 0.78
N LYS A 12 -22.97 -26.61 1.67
CA LYS A 12 -24.20 -25.85 1.91
C LYS A 12 -23.91 -24.39 2.25
N GLY A 13 -24.33 -23.50 1.35
CA GLY A 13 -24.25 -22.06 1.55
C GLY A 13 -24.97 -21.61 2.83
N ARG A 14 -24.41 -20.58 3.46
CA ARG A 14 -24.96 -19.81 4.60
C ARG A 14 -25.01 -20.47 5.98
N GLU A 15 -24.46 -21.66 6.20
CA GLU A 15 -24.44 -22.27 7.56
C GLU A 15 -23.13 -22.06 8.34
N TRP A 16 -22.10 -21.43 7.76
CA TRP A 16 -20.83 -21.17 8.47
C TRP A 16 -20.97 -20.12 9.59
N MET A 17 -21.91 -19.18 9.47
CA MET A 17 -22.11 -18.07 10.41
C MET A 17 -22.84 -18.47 11.70
N SER A 18 -23.46 -19.65 11.76
CA SER A 18 -24.18 -20.12 12.96
C SER A 18 -23.36 -21.09 13.82
N PHE A 19 -22.22 -21.58 13.34
CA PHE A 19 -21.34 -22.42 14.14
C PHE A 19 -20.45 -21.52 15.01
N ARG A 20 -20.88 -21.35 16.26
CA ARG A 20 -19.96 -21.11 17.38
C ARG A 20 -18.93 -22.23 17.39
N ALA A 21 -17.84 -22.09 16.64
CA ALA A 21 -16.71 -22.99 16.65
C ALA A 21 -15.61 -22.33 17.51
N PRO A 22 -15.65 -22.47 18.84
CA PRO A 22 -14.88 -21.64 19.78
C PRO A 22 -13.35 -21.89 19.77
N VAL A 23 -12.79 -22.63 18.80
CA VAL A 23 -11.41 -23.13 18.88
C VAL A 23 -10.65 -23.20 17.55
N LEU A 24 -11.05 -22.43 16.53
CA LEU A 24 -10.32 -22.39 15.27
C LEU A 24 -8.92 -21.79 15.47
N ARG A 25 -7.88 -22.54 15.08
CA ARG A 25 -6.47 -22.11 15.12
C ARG A 25 -5.90 -21.83 13.74
N GLU A 26 -6.36 -22.59 12.76
CA GLU A 26 -5.94 -22.50 11.36
C GLU A 26 -7.18 -22.42 10.49
N VAL A 27 -7.26 -21.36 9.71
CA VAL A 27 -8.37 -21.08 8.80
C VAL A 27 -7.79 -20.80 7.43
N ASP A 28 -8.20 -21.57 6.43
CA ASP A 28 -7.82 -21.32 5.05
C ASP A 28 -9.07 -21.09 4.20
N ILE A 29 -9.21 -19.83 3.76
CA ILE A 29 -10.26 -19.36 2.86
C ILE A 29 -9.68 -18.93 1.50
N SER A 30 -8.44 -19.29 1.19
CA SER A 30 -7.79 -18.92 -0.07
C SER A 30 -8.45 -19.55 -1.30
N PHE A 31 -8.21 -18.97 -2.48
CA PHE A 31 -8.75 -19.45 -3.77
C PHE A 31 -10.28 -19.48 -3.83
N ASN A 32 -10.93 -18.47 -3.26
CA ASN A 32 -12.37 -18.29 -3.35
C ASN A 32 -12.71 -16.98 -4.07
N ASN A 33 -13.99 -16.77 -4.37
CA ASN A 33 -14.46 -15.52 -4.96
C ASN A 33 -14.94 -14.53 -3.90
N ILE A 34 -14.28 -14.49 -2.73
CA ILE A 34 -14.66 -13.61 -1.62
C ILE A 34 -14.14 -12.21 -1.92
N TRP A 35 -15.04 -11.23 -1.96
CA TRP A 35 -14.68 -9.83 -2.23
C TRP A 35 -14.80 -8.94 -0.99
N THR A 36 -15.50 -9.42 0.05
CA THR A 36 -15.66 -8.73 1.33
C THR A 36 -15.90 -9.74 2.47
N LEU A 37 -15.56 -9.36 3.69
CA LEU A 37 -15.89 -10.07 4.92
C LEU A 37 -16.39 -9.06 5.94
N GLU A 38 -17.43 -9.41 6.70
CA GLU A 38 -17.91 -8.56 7.79
C GLU A 38 -16.82 -8.44 8.87
N GLU A 39 -16.74 -7.27 9.52
CA GLU A 39 -15.69 -7.05 10.53
C GLU A 39 -15.73 -8.10 11.64
N THR A 40 -16.93 -8.54 12.01
CA THR A 40 -17.22 -9.50 13.07
C THR A 40 -16.89 -10.95 12.72
N THR A 41 -16.52 -11.25 11.46
CA THR A 41 -16.30 -12.62 10.94
C THR A 41 -15.40 -13.48 11.85
N PHE A 42 -14.38 -12.84 12.46
CA PHE A 42 -13.40 -13.52 13.31
C PHE A 42 -13.34 -12.97 14.76
N PHE A 43 -14.34 -12.22 15.22
CA PHE A 43 -14.33 -11.60 16.55
C PHE A 43 -14.42 -12.62 17.69
N GLU A 44 -15.13 -13.73 17.49
CA GLU A 44 -15.33 -14.78 18.49
C GLU A 44 -14.22 -15.85 18.45
N GLN A 45 -13.15 -15.63 17.69
CA GLN A 45 -12.08 -16.60 17.43
C GLN A 45 -10.70 -16.04 17.85
N PRO A 46 -10.48 -15.75 19.14
CA PRO A 46 -9.23 -15.15 19.63
C PRO A 46 -8.00 -16.06 19.48
N HIS A 47 -8.20 -17.35 19.18
CA HIS A 47 -7.16 -18.38 19.10
C HIS A 47 -6.62 -18.61 17.68
N ILE A 48 -7.04 -17.85 16.68
CA ILE A 48 -6.50 -17.97 15.33
C ILE A 48 -5.00 -17.66 15.37
N THR A 49 -4.22 -18.59 14.82
CA THR A 49 -2.75 -18.51 14.70
C THR A 49 -2.30 -18.50 13.24
N HIS A 50 -3.11 -19.03 12.34
CA HIS A 50 -2.89 -19.00 10.89
C HIS A 50 -4.22 -18.71 10.20
N LEU A 51 -4.24 -17.68 9.36
CA LEU A 51 -5.38 -17.33 8.52
C LEU A 51 -4.86 -17.07 7.11
N ASN A 52 -5.27 -17.90 6.17
CA ASN A 52 -4.91 -17.74 4.77
C ASN A 52 -6.11 -17.20 3.99
N MET A 53 -5.92 -16.06 3.34
CA MET A 53 -6.95 -15.34 2.58
C MET A 53 -6.53 -15.01 1.15
N SER A 54 -5.39 -15.52 0.68
CA SER A 54 -4.87 -15.20 -0.67
C SER A 54 -5.81 -15.65 -1.77
N ASN A 55 -5.58 -15.16 -3.00
CA ASN A 55 -6.32 -15.59 -4.18
C ASN A 55 -7.84 -15.47 -3.99
N ASN A 56 -8.25 -14.34 -3.43
CA ASN A 56 -9.63 -13.91 -3.31
C ASN A 56 -9.83 -12.60 -4.05
N LEU A 57 -11.07 -12.14 -4.20
CA LEU A 57 -11.43 -10.91 -4.90
C LEU A 57 -11.41 -9.68 -3.97
N PHE A 58 -10.66 -9.71 -2.87
CA PHE A 58 -10.51 -8.57 -1.97
C PHE A 58 -9.82 -7.43 -2.70
N ARG A 59 -10.51 -6.29 -2.83
CA ARG A 59 -9.95 -5.06 -3.39
C ARG A 59 -9.06 -4.29 -2.40
N THR A 60 -9.27 -4.55 -1.11
CA THR A 60 -8.64 -3.86 0.01
C THR A 60 -8.36 -4.85 1.13
N ILE A 61 -7.44 -4.52 2.05
CA ILE A 61 -7.26 -5.32 3.26
C ILE A 61 -8.49 -5.13 4.16
N PRO A 62 -9.21 -6.20 4.52
CA PRO A 62 -10.39 -6.08 5.37
C PRO A 62 -10.06 -5.51 6.75
N ASN A 63 -10.85 -4.56 7.23
CA ASN A 63 -10.57 -3.83 8.48
C ASN A 63 -10.33 -4.72 9.70
N PHE A 64 -11.01 -5.87 9.80
CA PHE A 64 -10.82 -6.78 10.93
C PHE A 64 -9.38 -7.29 11.04
N VAL A 65 -8.61 -7.28 9.94
CA VAL A 65 -7.20 -7.69 9.92
C VAL A 65 -6.37 -6.83 10.89
N THR A 66 -6.74 -5.55 11.09
CA THR A 66 -6.13 -4.67 12.11
C THR A 66 -6.27 -5.22 13.53
N LYS A 67 -7.38 -5.92 13.81
CA LYS A 67 -7.77 -6.46 15.13
C LYS A 67 -7.17 -7.85 15.40
N LEU A 68 -6.52 -8.47 14.41
CA LEU A 68 -5.86 -9.78 14.56
C LEU A 68 -4.58 -9.66 15.39
N GLN A 69 -4.16 -10.80 15.99
CA GLN A 69 -2.86 -10.89 16.64
C GLN A 69 -1.74 -10.58 15.64
N LYS A 70 -0.71 -9.84 16.08
CA LYS A 70 0.39 -9.32 15.23
C LYS A 70 1.01 -10.36 14.29
N LYS A 71 1.19 -11.60 14.76
CA LYS A 71 1.76 -12.69 13.94
C LYS A 71 0.82 -13.10 12.80
N VAL A 72 -0.47 -13.26 13.10
CA VAL A 72 -1.49 -13.64 12.11
C VAL A 72 -1.72 -12.52 11.13
N ARG A 73 -1.85 -11.29 11.63
CA ARG A 73 -2.01 -10.07 10.84
C ARG A 73 -0.95 -9.98 9.73
N ARG A 74 0.32 -10.15 10.07
CA ARG A 74 1.42 -10.12 9.07
C ARG A 74 1.27 -11.16 7.96
N VAL A 75 0.84 -12.38 8.31
CA VAL A 75 0.65 -13.46 7.32
C VAL A 75 -0.54 -13.13 6.42
N VAL A 76 -1.65 -12.69 7.00
CA VAL A 76 -2.85 -12.29 6.26
C VAL A 76 -2.55 -11.13 5.34
N GLU A 77 -1.91 -10.07 5.83
CA GLU A 77 -1.51 -8.90 5.07
C GLU A 77 -0.61 -9.31 3.89
N LYS A 78 0.43 -10.10 4.13
CA LYS A 78 1.30 -10.62 3.06
C LYS A 78 0.51 -11.38 1.99
N ASN A 79 -0.38 -12.27 2.40
CA ASN A 79 -1.19 -13.08 1.49
C ASN A 79 -2.23 -12.24 0.72
N LEU A 80 -2.70 -11.14 1.30
CA LEU A 80 -3.60 -10.19 0.64
C LEU A 80 -2.84 -9.20 -0.26
N HIS A 81 -1.56 -8.96 0.00
CA HIS A 81 -0.72 -8.12 -0.85
C HIS A 81 -0.46 -8.75 -2.23
N GLU A 82 -0.60 -10.07 -2.37
CA GLU A 82 -0.56 -10.75 -3.69
C GLU A 82 -1.63 -10.22 -4.67
N ASN A 83 -2.68 -9.55 -4.17
CA ASN A 83 -3.73 -8.96 -5.01
C ASN A 83 -3.35 -7.60 -5.62
N TYR A 84 -2.29 -6.94 -5.15
CA TYR A 84 -1.81 -5.69 -5.76
C TYR A 84 -0.81 -6.00 -6.87
N ILE A 85 -0.94 -5.29 -7.99
CA ILE A 85 0.00 -5.42 -9.12
C ILE A 85 1.33 -4.74 -8.77
N TYR A 86 1.25 -3.62 -8.06
CA TYR A 86 2.39 -2.80 -7.67
C TYR A 86 2.48 -2.64 -6.15
N ASP A 87 3.69 -2.56 -5.63
CA ASP A 87 3.96 -2.22 -4.23
C ASP A 87 3.78 -0.73 -3.98
N ALA A 88 4.06 0.11 -4.97
CA ALA A 88 3.87 1.56 -4.89
C ALA A 88 3.48 2.19 -6.23
N TYR A 89 2.55 3.14 -6.18
CA TYR A 89 2.36 4.13 -7.23
C TYR A 89 3.20 5.36 -6.87
N VAL A 90 4.01 5.87 -7.80
CA VAL A 90 4.83 7.07 -7.57
C VAL A 90 4.30 8.23 -8.41
N SER A 91 3.93 9.30 -7.72
CA SER A 91 3.50 10.57 -8.28
C SER A 91 4.63 11.59 -8.11
N TYR A 92 5.17 12.11 -9.21
CA TYR A 92 6.33 13.00 -9.22
C TYR A 92 6.30 14.00 -10.38
N GLU A 93 6.94 15.15 -10.19
CA GLU A 93 7.11 16.14 -11.24
C GLU A 93 8.24 15.79 -12.21
N GLU A 94 8.23 16.36 -13.41
CA GLU A 94 9.26 16.14 -14.45
C GLU A 94 10.69 16.34 -13.94
N ARG A 95 10.89 17.29 -13.01
CA ARG A 95 12.21 17.58 -12.42
C ARG A 95 12.79 16.40 -11.63
N SER A 96 11.94 15.54 -11.07
CA SER A 96 12.36 14.36 -10.30
C SER A 96 12.63 13.14 -11.19
N VAL A 97 12.32 13.16 -12.49
CA VAL A 97 12.47 12.01 -13.41
C VAL A 97 13.87 11.43 -13.36
N LEU A 98 14.90 12.28 -13.45
CA LEU A 98 16.29 11.84 -13.48
C LEU A 98 16.69 11.13 -12.17
N TRP A 99 16.29 11.70 -11.04
CA TRP A 99 16.49 11.13 -9.71
C TRP A 99 15.76 9.80 -9.55
N ILE A 100 14.53 9.69 -10.05
CA ILE A 100 13.75 8.45 -9.99
C ILE A 100 14.46 7.36 -10.77
N GLN A 101 14.88 7.64 -12.00
CA GLN A 101 15.52 6.67 -12.88
C GLN A 101 16.86 6.18 -12.34
N LYS A 102 17.65 7.07 -11.73
CA LYS A 102 19.02 6.74 -11.31
C LYS A 102 19.17 6.38 -9.83
N CYS A 103 18.23 6.77 -8.98
CA CYS A 103 18.32 6.55 -7.53
C CYS A 103 17.16 5.72 -7.01
N LEU A 104 15.91 6.12 -7.27
CA LEU A 104 14.74 5.47 -6.69
C LEU A 104 14.52 4.06 -7.25
N LEU A 105 14.42 3.93 -8.58
CA LEU A 105 14.09 2.66 -9.23
C LEU A 105 15.19 1.60 -9.00
N PRO A 106 16.49 1.89 -9.11
CA PRO A 106 17.52 0.90 -8.80
C PRO A 106 17.43 0.39 -7.35
N LYS A 107 17.05 1.25 -6.40
CA LYS A 107 16.83 0.82 -5.02
C LYS A 107 15.58 -0.04 -4.87
N ILE A 108 14.44 0.40 -5.39
CA ILE A 108 13.16 -0.25 -5.14
C ILE A 108 12.99 -1.51 -5.99
N GLU A 109 13.27 -1.46 -7.29
CA GLU A 109 13.01 -2.55 -8.22
C GLU A 109 14.17 -3.55 -8.27
N GLU A 110 15.42 -3.09 -8.32
CA GLU A 110 16.59 -3.99 -8.45
C GLU A 110 17.07 -4.53 -7.11
N GLU A 111 17.31 -3.66 -6.12
CA GLU A 111 17.85 -4.08 -4.81
C GLU A 111 16.77 -4.70 -3.91
N TRP A 112 15.56 -4.14 -3.90
CA TRP A 112 14.49 -4.57 -3.00
C TRP A 112 13.45 -5.47 -3.66
N GLY A 113 13.46 -5.63 -4.99
CA GLY A 113 12.56 -6.52 -5.70
C GLY A 113 11.07 -6.14 -5.58
N LEU A 114 10.78 -4.87 -5.30
CA LEU A 114 9.41 -4.34 -5.24
C LEU A 114 9.01 -3.80 -6.62
N LYS A 115 7.71 -3.79 -6.91
CA LYS A 115 7.18 -3.28 -8.19
C LYS A 115 6.65 -1.87 -8.04
N VAL A 116 7.10 -0.96 -8.89
CA VAL A 116 6.62 0.42 -8.91
C VAL A 116 5.77 0.68 -10.15
N CYS A 117 4.71 1.47 -10.01
CA CYS A 117 3.97 2.04 -11.13
C CYS A 117 4.32 3.52 -11.29
N LEU A 118 4.78 3.88 -12.49
CA LEU A 118 5.02 5.25 -12.93
C LEU A 118 4.06 5.63 -14.06
N HIS A 119 3.50 6.84 -13.99
CA HIS A 119 2.49 7.32 -14.93
C HIS A 119 3.01 7.58 -16.36
N ASP A 120 4.32 7.74 -16.55
CA ASP A 120 4.95 7.97 -17.87
C ASP A 120 5.59 6.70 -18.49
N ARG A 121 5.74 5.63 -17.70
CA ARG A 121 6.37 4.36 -18.10
C ARG A 121 5.34 3.25 -18.28
N ASP A 122 4.42 3.13 -17.33
CA ASP A 122 3.57 1.94 -17.17
C ASP A 122 2.14 2.16 -17.68
N LEU A 123 1.76 3.41 -17.97
CA LEU A 123 0.49 3.75 -18.64
C LEU A 123 0.72 3.82 -20.15
N LEU A 124 -0.26 3.36 -20.93
CA LEU A 124 -0.16 3.37 -22.39
C LEU A 124 -0.08 4.82 -22.93
N PRO A 125 0.74 5.08 -23.97
CA PRO A 125 0.78 6.39 -24.62
C PRO A 125 -0.60 6.80 -25.14
N GLY A 126 -1.15 7.89 -24.62
CA GLY A 126 -2.53 8.35 -24.90
C GLY A 126 -3.54 8.09 -23.77
N ASP A 127 -3.18 7.24 -22.79
CA ASP A 127 -3.99 6.87 -21.63
C ASP A 127 -3.52 7.54 -20.33
N ILE A 128 -2.78 8.65 -20.37
CA ILE A 128 -2.46 9.46 -19.18
C ILE A 128 -3.71 10.27 -18.75
N THR A 129 -4.85 9.58 -18.70
CA THR A 129 -6.14 10.11 -18.25
C THR A 129 -6.23 10.01 -16.74
N ALA A 130 -7.17 10.76 -16.16
CA ALA A 130 -7.47 10.65 -14.73
C ALA A 130 -7.86 9.21 -14.34
N ASP A 131 -8.60 8.51 -15.20
CA ASP A 131 -9.08 7.15 -14.93
C ASP A 131 -7.95 6.13 -14.84
N ALA A 132 -6.99 6.15 -15.79
CA ALA A 132 -5.85 5.24 -15.76
C ALA A 132 -4.94 5.47 -14.56
N LYS A 133 -4.75 6.73 -14.15
CA LYS A 133 -4.04 7.06 -12.91
C LYS A 133 -4.81 6.55 -11.68
N ALA A 134 -6.13 6.72 -11.65
CA ALA A 134 -6.95 6.22 -10.56
C ALA A 134 -6.93 4.69 -10.44
N GLU A 135 -6.91 3.98 -11.56
CA GLU A 135 -6.75 2.53 -11.61
C GLU A 135 -5.36 2.11 -11.12
N SER A 136 -4.30 2.78 -11.58
CA SER A 136 -2.93 2.51 -11.15
C SER A 136 -2.74 2.72 -9.65
N ILE A 137 -3.33 3.79 -9.09
CA ILE A 137 -3.36 4.04 -7.65
C ILE A 137 -4.12 2.91 -6.93
N GLN A 138 -5.27 2.51 -7.46
CA GLN A 138 -6.08 1.42 -6.87
C GLN A 138 -5.31 0.09 -6.86
N GLN A 139 -4.57 -0.22 -7.93
CA GLN A 139 -3.78 -1.44 -8.10
C GLN A 139 -2.43 -1.41 -7.34
N SER A 140 -2.11 -0.31 -6.66
CA SER A 140 -0.88 -0.16 -5.88
C SER A 140 -1.12 -0.27 -4.38
N ARG A 141 -0.22 -0.95 -3.65
CA ARG A 141 -0.34 -1.10 -2.19
C ARG A 141 -0.19 0.24 -1.45
N HIS A 142 0.80 1.03 -1.85
CA HIS A 142 1.09 2.34 -1.28
C HIS A 142 1.13 3.43 -2.35
N VAL A 143 1.01 4.69 -1.91
CA VAL A 143 1.19 5.85 -2.78
C VAL A 143 2.37 6.66 -2.26
N VAL A 144 3.30 6.96 -3.15
CA VAL A 144 4.48 7.79 -2.89
C VAL A 144 4.32 9.08 -3.70
N PHE A 145 4.31 10.22 -3.02
CA PHE A 145 4.41 11.53 -3.64
C PHE A 145 5.85 12.01 -3.55
N ILE A 146 6.41 12.51 -4.64
CA ILE A 146 7.69 13.21 -4.66
C ILE A 146 7.39 14.67 -4.92
N ILE A 147 7.72 15.50 -3.93
CA ILE A 147 7.37 16.92 -3.88
C ILE A 147 8.67 17.72 -3.92
N THR A 148 8.73 18.69 -4.82
CA THR A 148 9.86 19.64 -4.94
C THR A 148 9.45 21.03 -4.46
N GLU A 149 10.40 21.97 -4.37
CA GLU A 149 10.11 23.38 -4.08
C GLU A 149 9.11 24.03 -5.05
N HIS A 150 8.98 23.50 -6.26
CA HIS A 150 8.06 24.00 -7.29
C HIS A 150 6.66 23.40 -7.22
N PHE A 151 6.38 22.64 -6.17
CA PHE A 151 5.09 21.95 -6.00
C PHE A 151 3.87 22.87 -6.11
N THR A 152 4.01 24.13 -5.67
CA THR A 152 2.92 25.11 -5.68
C THR A 152 2.71 25.80 -7.03
N GLU A 153 3.63 25.64 -7.99
CA GLU A 153 3.64 26.36 -9.27
C GLU A 153 2.85 25.62 -10.37
N GLY A 154 2.54 24.33 -10.19
CA GLY A 154 1.99 23.45 -11.23
C GLY A 154 0.52 23.03 -11.04
N LYS A 155 -0.12 22.58 -12.13
CA LYS A 155 -1.40 21.81 -12.11
C LYS A 155 -1.19 20.35 -11.66
N TRP A 156 -0.18 20.08 -10.84
CA TRP A 156 0.28 18.73 -10.55
C TRP A 156 -0.42 18.16 -9.32
N GLY A 157 -0.70 16.86 -9.35
CA GLY A 157 -0.97 16.03 -8.17
C GLY A 157 -2.32 16.19 -7.46
N ARG A 158 -3.14 17.22 -7.69
CA ARG A 158 -4.41 17.39 -6.95
C ARG A 158 -5.34 16.18 -7.10
N PHE A 159 -5.50 15.69 -8.33
CA PHE A 159 -6.33 14.52 -8.59
C PHE A 159 -5.77 13.27 -7.89
N GLU A 160 -4.47 13.03 -7.99
CA GLU A 160 -3.79 11.90 -7.38
C GLU A 160 -3.84 11.98 -5.84
N ILE A 161 -3.73 13.18 -5.27
CA ILE A 161 -3.89 13.45 -3.84
C ILE A 161 -5.32 13.11 -3.40
N ASP A 162 -6.34 13.64 -4.08
CA ASP A 162 -7.73 13.37 -3.74
C ASP A 162 -8.08 11.89 -3.89
N ARG A 163 -7.53 11.25 -4.92
CA ARG A 163 -7.68 9.81 -5.13
C ARG A 163 -6.97 9.01 -4.04
N ALA A 164 -5.75 9.37 -3.66
CA ALA A 164 -5.02 8.72 -2.57
C ALA A 164 -5.75 8.90 -1.23
N LYS A 165 -6.32 10.08 -0.94
CA LYS A 165 -7.18 10.33 0.23
C LYS A 165 -8.38 9.38 0.25
N TYR A 166 -9.13 9.31 -0.86
CA TYR A 166 -10.29 8.43 -0.98
C TYR A 166 -9.91 6.97 -0.75
N GLU A 167 -8.81 6.53 -1.36
CA GLU A 167 -8.35 5.17 -1.24
C GLU A 167 -7.81 4.82 0.16
N LYS A 168 -7.16 5.77 0.85
CA LYS A 168 -6.75 5.63 2.25
C LYS A 168 -7.96 5.51 3.17
N TYR A 169 -9.00 6.30 2.93
CA TYR A 169 -10.25 6.24 3.71
C TYR A 169 -10.96 4.89 3.54
N THR A 170 -10.98 4.35 2.32
CA THR A 170 -11.58 3.05 2.03
C THR A 170 -10.68 1.87 2.42
N THR A 171 -9.37 2.10 2.56
CA THR A 171 -8.36 1.08 2.82
C THR A 171 -7.38 1.55 3.91
N ASN A 172 -7.68 1.24 5.16
CA ASN A 172 -6.97 1.79 6.33
C ASN A 172 -5.44 1.50 6.33
N HIS A 173 -5.00 0.46 5.63
CA HIS A 173 -3.61 0.01 5.57
C HIS A 173 -2.76 0.62 4.44
N ARG A 174 -3.36 1.35 3.50
CA ARG A 174 -2.58 2.07 2.49
C ARG A 174 -1.76 3.15 3.18
N LYS A 175 -0.48 3.29 2.86
CA LYS A 175 0.35 4.39 3.34
C LYS A 175 0.44 5.44 2.25
N ILE A 176 0.44 6.69 2.69
CA ILE A 176 0.75 7.84 1.86
C ILE A 176 2.11 8.32 2.33
N ILE A 177 3.10 8.13 1.48
CA ILE A 177 4.50 8.47 1.74
C ILE A 177 4.80 9.71 0.91
N VAL A 178 5.46 10.69 1.51
CA VAL A 178 5.84 11.93 0.83
C VAL A 178 7.35 12.09 0.92
N ILE A 179 8.01 12.09 -0.21
CA ILE A 179 9.44 12.37 -0.35
C ILE A 179 9.59 13.84 -0.70
N LEU A 180 10.31 14.57 0.14
CA LEU A 180 10.57 16.01 0.00
C LEU A 180 11.94 16.23 -0.59
N GLN A 181 12.00 16.98 -1.69
CA GLN A 181 13.20 17.32 -2.42
C GLN A 181 13.38 18.83 -2.44
N ASN A 182 14.34 19.34 -1.66
CA ASN A 182 14.62 20.78 -1.54
C ASN A 182 13.43 21.63 -1.04
N ILE A 183 12.51 21.06 -0.27
CA ILE A 183 11.34 21.75 0.30
C ILE A 183 11.13 21.32 1.76
N ARG A 184 10.70 22.25 2.61
CA ARG A 184 10.35 21.95 4.00
C ARG A 184 8.89 21.61 4.13
N ILE A 185 8.54 20.80 5.13
CA ILE A 185 7.15 20.44 5.43
C ILE A 185 6.27 21.68 5.63
N GLU A 186 6.83 22.74 6.21
CA GLU A 186 6.16 24.03 6.45
C GLU A 186 5.67 24.74 5.18
N ASP A 187 6.33 24.49 4.05
CA ASP A 187 6.03 25.13 2.76
C ASP A 187 5.03 24.31 1.92
N ILE A 188 4.63 23.12 2.41
CA ILE A 188 3.68 22.24 1.75
C ILE A 188 2.26 22.68 2.10
N PRO A 189 1.33 22.73 1.13
CA PRO A 189 -0.07 23.00 1.41
C PRO A 189 -0.65 22.08 2.48
N ASP A 190 -1.42 22.66 3.42
CA ASP A 190 -2.10 21.94 4.50
C ASP A 190 -2.94 20.76 4.01
N GLU A 191 -3.47 20.84 2.78
CA GLU A 191 -4.25 19.78 2.15
C GLU A 191 -3.47 18.46 1.98
N ILE A 192 -2.14 18.53 1.94
CA ILE A 192 -1.22 17.38 1.83
C ILE A 192 -0.75 16.94 3.20
N VAL A 193 -0.37 17.90 4.04
CA VAL A 193 0.04 17.65 5.43
C VAL A 193 -1.08 16.95 6.21
N ASN A 194 -2.33 17.34 5.95
CA ASN A 194 -3.52 16.84 6.64
C ASN A 194 -4.31 15.81 5.82
N ILE A 195 -3.73 15.18 4.78
CA ILE A 195 -4.36 14.08 4.03
C ILE A 195 -4.86 12.99 4.99
N SER A 196 -4.03 12.65 5.97
CA SER A 196 -4.26 11.60 6.95
C SER A 196 -3.32 11.77 8.14
N ASN A 197 -3.73 11.32 9.33
CA ASN A 197 -2.84 11.25 10.49
C ASN A 197 -1.61 10.34 10.26
N ASP A 198 -1.59 9.53 9.20
CA ASP A 198 -0.54 8.55 8.89
C ASP A 198 0.35 8.95 7.69
N VAL A 199 0.32 10.21 7.24
CA VAL A 199 1.23 10.65 6.16
C VAL A 199 2.68 10.58 6.66
N CYS A 200 3.53 9.90 5.89
CA CYS A 200 4.92 9.68 6.26
C CYS A 200 5.85 10.54 5.39
N PHE A 201 6.47 11.56 5.98
CA PHE A 201 7.44 12.41 5.30
C PHE A 201 8.85 11.84 5.37
N ILE A 202 9.59 11.92 4.26
CA ILE A 202 11.01 11.57 4.13
C ILE A 202 11.68 12.69 3.36
N GLU A 203 12.79 13.22 3.85
CA GLU A 203 13.57 14.22 3.13
C GLU A 203 14.66 13.50 2.34
N MET A 204 14.78 13.79 1.04
CA MET A 204 15.81 13.20 0.18
C MET A 204 16.31 14.25 -0.79
N ALA A 205 17.64 14.36 -0.94
CA ALA A 205 18.24 15.30 -1.88
C ALA A 205 17.82 14.99 -3.33
N LEU A 206 17.63 16.04 -4.13
CA LEU A 206 17.37 15.93 -5.57
C LEU A 206 18.66 15.61 -6.36
N ASP A 207 19.81 16.12 -5.90
CA ASP A 207 21.11 15.96 -6.59
C ASP A 207 21.75 14.59 -6.29
N GLU A 208 22.07 13.84 -7.34
CA GLU A 208 22.76 12.55 -7.29
C GLU A 208 24.09 12.61 -6.52
N ASN A 209 24.83 13.71 -6.64
CA ASN A 209 26.12 13.88 -5.98
C ASN A 209 25.97 14.09 -4.47
N GLU A 210 24.87 14.71 -4.03
CA GLU A 210 24.54 14.83 -2.61
C GLU A 210 24.06 13.49 -2.04
N ILE A 211 23.47 12.62 -2.86
CA ILE A 211 23.02 11.28 -2.45
C ILE A 211 24.20 10.34 -2.18
N ILE A 212 25.22 10.38 -3.03
CA ILE A 212 26.40 9.51 -2.90
C ILE A 212 27.25 9.88 -1.68
N ASN A 213 27.25 11.17 -1.29
CA ASN A 213 28.18 11.70 -0.30
C ASN A 213 27.61 11.86 1.13
N SER A 214 26.31 11.68 1.35
CA SER A 214 25.69 11.83 2.69
C SER A 214 25.42 10.49 3.38
N THR A 215 25.88 10.37 4.62
CA THR A 215 25.58 9.25 5.54
C THR A 215 24.12 9.24 6.01
N ASP A 216 23.43 10.38 5.99
CA ASP A 216 22.00 10.47 6.36
C ASP A 216 21.10 9.78 5.34
N ASN A 217 21.51 9.74 4.07
CA ASN A 217 20.74 9.08 3.01
C ASN A 217 20.41 7.61 3.31
N GLN A 218 21.31 6.88 4.00
CA GLN A 218 21.08 5.48 4.33
C GLN A 218 19.91 5.30 5.30
N ARG A 219 19.72 6.24 6.24
CA ARG A 219 18.60 6.20 7.17
C ARG A 219 17.27 6.42 6.46
N ASP A 220 17.23 7.35 5.51
CA ASP A 220 16.01 7.66 4.75
C ASP A 220 15.63 6.54 3.79
N TRP A 221 16.62 5.92 3.13
CA TRP A 221 16.40 4.70 2.36
C TRP A 221 15.86 3.55 3.21
N LEU A 222 16.41 3.34 4.42
CA LEU A 222 15.89 2.32 5.35
C LEU A 222 14.48 2.64 5.82
N LYS A 223 14.15 3.92 6.06
CA LYS A 223 12.82 4.38 6.41
C LYS A 223 11.84 4.12 5.27
N LEU A 224 12.18 4.51 4.04
CA LEU A 224 11.37 4.24 2.85
C LEU A 224 11.15 2.74 2.66
N LYS A 225 12.21 1.93 2.76
CA LYS A 225 12.12 0.46 2.70
C LYS A 225 11.16 -0.07 3.76
N ALA A 226 11.31 0.36 5.02
CA ALA A 226 10.43 -0.07 6.09
C ALA A 226 8.97 0.32 5.82
N LEU A 227 8.70 1.53 5.32
CA LEU A 227 7.35 1.96 4.98
C LEU A 227 6.75 1.18 3.82
N LEU A 228 7.55 0.83 2.81
CA LEU A 228 7.07 0.07 1.66
C LEU A 228 6.87 -1.41 2.00
N TYR A 229 7.67 -2.00 2.89
CA TYR A 229 7.56 -3.41 3.30
C TYR A 229 6.57 -3.66 4.44
N LEU A 230 6.32 -2.66 5.30
CA LEU A 230 5.47 -2.79 6.48
C LEU A 230 4.14 -2.09 6.24
N ASN A 231 3.07 -2.61 6.82
CA ASN A 231 1.81 -1.87 7.00
C ASN A 231 1.88 -0.83 8.11
#